data_AF-O76165-F1
#
_entry.id   AF-O76165-F1
#
_cell.length_a   1.000
_cell.length_b   1.000
_cell.length_c   1.000
_cell.angle_alpha   90.00
_cell.angle_beta   90.00
_cell.angle_gamma   90.00
#
_symmetry.space_group_name_H-M   'P 1'
#
loop_
_entity.id
_entity.type
_entity.pdbx_description
1 polymer ?
#
loop_
_entity_poly.entity_id
_entity_poly.type
_entity_poly.pdbx_seq_one_letter_code
_entity_poly.pdbx_strand_id
1 'polypeptide(L)' 'IHRDLKPENLLLDDKLNIRVADFGMASLQPEGSMLETSCGSPHYACPEVIRGEKYDGRKADVWSYG' A
#
# COMPACT_ATOMS: atom_id res chain seq x y z
N ILE A 1 -7.15 -2.47 -0.57
CA ILE A 1 -5.92 -1.65 -0.59
C ILE A 1 -4.93 -2.30 0.36
N HIS A 2 -3.68 -2.52 -0.06
CA HIS A 2 -2.67 -3.19 0.76
C HIS A 2 -2.05 -2.26 1.80
N ARG A 3 -1.77 -1.00 1.44
CA ARG A 3 -1.30 0.09 2.33
C ARG A 3 0.09 -0.10 2.93
N ASP A 4 0.77 -1.22 2.66
CA ASP A 4 2.19 -1.45 2.97
C ASP A 4 2.85 -2.33 1.89
N LEU A 5 2.71 -1.93 0.62
CA LEU A 5 3.40 -2.60 -0.48
C LEU A 5 4.87 -2.16 -0.49
N LYS A 6 5.76 -3.13 -0.36
CA LYS A 6 7.21 -2.95 -0.36
C LYS A 6 7.90 -4.21 -0.86
N PRO A 7 9.14 -4.15 -1.35
CA PRO A 7 9.85 -5.33 -1.84
C PRO A 7 9.92 -6.46 -0.82
N GLU A 8 10.00 -6.15 0.49
CA GLU A 8 10.02 -7.19 1.52
C GLU A 8 8.72 -8.00 1.61
N ASN A 9 7.60 -7.41 1.15
CA ASN A 9 6.28 -8.03 1.13
C ASN A 9 5.95 -8.70 -0.22
N LEU A 10 6.88 -8.70 -1.18
CA LEU A 10 6.77 -9.38 -2.48
C LEU A 10 7.61 -10.66 -2.45
N LEU A 11 6.97 -11.79 -2.15
CA LEU A 11 7.63 -13.09 -2.13
C LEU A 11 7.68 -13.68 -3.53
N LEU A 12 8.75 -14.42 -3.83
CA LEU A 12 8.88 -15.20 -5.07
C LEU A 12 8.73 -16.68 -4.74
N ASP A 13 7.90 -17.38 -5.49
CA ASP A 13 7.85 -18.84 -5.44
C ASP A 13 8.91 -19.48 -6.36
N ASP A 14 9.01 -20.81 -6.28
CA ASP A 14 9.95 -21.65 -7.03
C ASP A 14 9.81 -21.54 -8.56
N LYS A 15 8.68 -20.99 -9.03
CA LYS A 15 8.37 -20.75 -10.44
C LYS A 15 8.49 -19.28 -10.83
N LEU A 16 9.12 -18.45 -9.99
CA LEU A 16 9.27 -17.00 -10.18
C LEU A 16 7.93 -16.25 -10.24
N ASN A 17 6.86 -16.78 -9.64
CA ASN A 17 5.63 -16.00 -9.49
C ASN A 17 5.74 -15.10 -8.25
N ILE A 18 5.30 -13.85 -8.41
CA ILE A 18 5.21 -12.89 -7.31
C ILE A 18 3.96 -13.19 -6.48
N ARG A 19 4.13 -13.26 -5.16
CA ARG A 19 3.07 -13.41 -4.17
C ARG A 19 3.16 -12.26 -3.18
N VAL A 20 2.07 -11.52 -3.03
CA VAL A 20 1.96 -10.45 -2.04
C VAL A 20 1.73 -11.08 -0.66
N ALA A 21 2.50 -10.64 0.32
CA ALA A 21 2.42 -11.07 1.72
C ALA A 21 2.19 -9.88 2.65
N ASP A 22 1.84 -10.18 3.90
CA ASP A 22 1.61 -9.21 4.98
C ASP A 22 0.44 -8.22 4.75
N PHE A 23 -0.77 -8.75 4.90
CA PHE A 23 -2.02 -7.98 4.83
C PHE A 23 -2.39 -7.32 6.18
N GLY A 24 -1.46 -7.20 7.13
CA GLY A 24 -1.75 -6.65 8.46
C GLY A 24 -2.30 -5.22 8.43
N MET A 25 -1.93 -4.45 7.40
CA MET A 25 -2.40 -3.07 7.17
C MET A 25 -3.47 -2.96 6.09
N ALA A 26 -3.88 -4.07 5.48
CA ALA A 26 -4.83 -4.05 4.38
C ALA A 26 -6.21 -3.54 4.83
N SER A 27 -6.85 -2.74 3.99
CA SER A 27 -8.20 -2.23 4.24
C SER A 27 -9.05 -2.26 2.99
N LEU A 28 -10.34 -2.50 3.19
CA LEU A 28 -11.36 -2.23 2.19
C LEU A 28 -11.57 -0.72 2.09
N GLN A 29 -11.58 -0.21 0.86
CA GLN A 29 -11.90 1.19 0.55
C GLN A 29 -13.08 1.15 -0.42
N PRO A 30 -14.30 1.50 0.04
CA PRO A 30 -15.47 1.65 -0.82
C PRO A 30 -15.19 2.63 -1.97
N GLU A 31 -15.84 2.40 -3.11
CA GLU A 31 -15.71 3.30 -4.26
C GLU A 31 -16.17 4.72 -3.91
N GLY A 32 -15.36 5.72 -4.26
CA GLY A 32 -15.59 7.13 -3.91
C GLY A 32 -15.23 7.53 -2.48
N SER A 33 -14.74 6.62 -1.63
CA SER A 33 -14.23 6.94 -0.29
C SER A 33 -12.73 7.24 -0.30
N MET A 34 -12.25 8.02 0.67
CA MET A 34 -10.82 8.29 0.89
C MET A 34 -10.37 7.69 2.23
N LEU A 35 -9.09 7.35 2.32
CA LEU A 35 -8.46 6.91 3.56
C LEU A 35 -7.89 8.13 4.31
N GLU A 36 -8.06 8.16 5.63
CA GLU A 36 -7.58 9.25 6.49
C GLU A 36 -6.45 8.81 7.44
N THR A 37 -6.36 7.51 7.72
CA THR A 37 -5.35 6.97 8.63
C THR A 37 -4.04 6.77 7.89
N SER A 38 -3.00 7.50 8.29
CA SER A 38 -1.63 7.23 7.85
C SER A 38 -1.17 5.87 8.39
N CYS A 39 -0.82 4.95 7.49
CA CYS A 39 -0.20 3.68 7.82
C CYS A 39 0.69 3.22 6.66
N GLY A 40 1.54 2.23 6.94
CA GLY A 40 2.54 1.74 5.99
C GLY A 40 3.95 2.27 6.30
N SER A 41 4.93 1.76 5.55
CA SER A 41 6.34 2.09 5.70
C SER A 41 6.62 3.51 5.17
N PRO A 42 7.19 4.44 5.97
CA PRO A 42 7.33 5.85 5.59
C PRO A 42 8.12 6.09 4.30
N HIS A 43 9.07 5.20 3.97
CA HIS A 43 9.91 5.31 2.77
C HIS A 43 9.17 4.98 1.47
N TYR A 44 8.08 4.22 1.55
CA TYR A 44 7.24 3.82 0.40
C TYR A 44 5.91 4.60 0.36
N ALA A 45 5.65 5.43 1.37
CA ALA A 45 4.45 6.23 1.43
C ALA A 45 4.48 7.40 0.43
N CYS A 46 3.34 7.63 -0.24
CA CYS A 46 3.17 8.82 -1.08
C CYS A 46 3.14 10.11 -0.23
N PRO A 47 3.53 11.26 -0.79
CA PRO A 47 3.70 12.50 -0.04
C PRO A 47 2.41 12.95 0.68
N GLU A 48 1.24 12.72 0.11
CA GLU A 48 -0.05 13.03 0.73
C GLU A 48 -0.33 12.18 1.99
N VAL A 49 0.09 10.91 2.01
CA VAL A 49 -0.01 10.04 3.21
C VAL A 49 0.91 10.52 4.32
N ILE A 50 2.12 10.97 3.97
CA ILE A 50 3.10 11.52 4.92
C ILE A 50 2.60 12.84 5.51
N ARG A 51 1.88 13.65 4.72
CA ARG A 51 1.25 14.91 5.16
C ARG A 51 -0.03 14.68 5.99
N GLY A 52 -0.51 13.45 6.11
CA GLY A 52 -1.76 13.14 6.80
C GLY A 52 -3.00 13.64 6.07
N GLU A 53 -2.89 13.86 4.75
CA GLU A 53 -4.01 14.26 3.91
C GLU A 53 -4.88 13.04 3.58
N LYS A 54 -6.16 13.29 3.26
CA LYS A 54 -7.02 12.22 2.76
C LYS A 54 -6.50 11.75 1.42
N TYR A 55 -6.35 10.45 1.25
CA TYR A 55 -5.70 9.89 0.08
C TYR A 55 -6.51 8.75 -0.54
N ASP A 56 -6.28 8.54 -1.84
CA ASP A 56 -6.80 7.38 -2.56
C ASP A 56 -5.84 6.21 -2.35
N GLY A 57 -6.29 5.19 -1.63
CA GLY A 57 -5.51 4.00 -1.37
C GLY A 57 -4.97 3.33 -2.63
N ARG A 58 -5.71 3.39 -3.76
CA ARG A 58 -5.27 2.77 -5.02
C ARG A 58 -4.08 3.52 -5.59
N LYS A 59 -4.09 4.85 -5.54
CA LYS A 59 -2.99 5.68 -6.00
C LYS A 59 -1.77 5.54 -5.10
N ALA A 60 -1.97 5.44 -3.79
CA ALA A 60 -0.90 5.20 -2.82
C ALA A 60 -0.22 3.83 -3.03
N ASP A 61 -0.99 2.76 -3.26
CA ASP A 61 -0.45 1.43 -3.58
C ASP A 61 0.37 1.46 -4.90
N VAL A 62 -0.07 2.22 -5.90
CA VAL A 62 0.68 2.41 -7.17
C VAL A 62 1.96 3.21 -6.97
N TRP A 63 1.93 4.26 -6.13
CA TRP A 63 3.14 5.02 -5.78
C TRP A 63 4.17 4.12 -5.09
N SER A 64 3.73 3.25 -4.18
CA SER A 64 4.60 2.34 -3.43
C SER A 64 5.30 1.31 -4.32
N TYR A 65 4.82 1.10 -5.55
CA TYR A 65 5.43 0.24 -6.57
C TYR A 65 6.52 0.96 -7.39
N GLY A 66 6.51 2.29 -7.43
CA GLY A 66 7.43 3.12 -8.22
C GLY A 66 8.78 3.30 -7.54
#